data_AF-A0A4Z0D725-F1
#
_entry.id   AF-A0A4Z0D725-F1
#
_cell.length_a   1.000
_cell.length_b   1.000
_cell.length_c   1.000
_cell.angle_alpha   90.00
_cell.angle_beta   90.00
_cell.angle_gamma   90.00
#
_symmetry.space_group_name_H-M   'P 1'
#
loop_
_entity.id
_entity.type
_entity.pdbx_description
1 polymer ?
#
loop_
_entity_poly.entity_id
_entity_poly.type
_entity_poly.pdbx_seq_one_letter_code
_entity_poly.pdbx_strand_id
1 'polypeptide(L)'
;MQQKAVFYDELGNEMEFLIKAKFSIDDTDYLVLLPSEDIESPTYILKIDIDENGDEILVGIDDEELEEAKEVYEELMKEQLQ
;
A
#
# COMPACT_ATOMS: atom_id res chain seq x y z
N MET A 1 -3.24 1.10 16.50
CA MET A 1 -4.51 1.69 16.00
C MET A 1 -4.53 1.44 14.50
N GLN A 2 -5.61 0.91 13.94
CA GLN A 2 -5.71 0.74 12.49
C GLN A 2 -5.94 2.14 11.89
N GLN A 3 -5.02 2.61 11.05
CA GLN A 3 -5.15 3.91 10.38
C GLN A 3 -6.00 3.71 9.13
N LYS A 4 -7.08 4.51 9.01
CA LYS A 4 -7.90 4.56 7.80
C LYS A 4 -7.54 5.80 6.99
N ALA A 5 -7.58 5.67 5.67
CA ALA A 5 -7.40 6.78 4.75
C ALA A 5 -8.39 6.66 3.58
N VAL A 6 -8.82 7.80 3.05
CA VAL A 6 -9.65 7.91 1.85
C VAL A 6 -8.72 8.18 0.68
N PHE A 7 -8.87 7.39 -0.38
CA PHE A 7 -8.20 7.58 -1.66
C PHE A 7 -9.24 7.82 -2.74
N TYR A 8 -8.80 8.39 -3.86
CA TYR A 8 -9.65 8.69 -5.00
C TYR A 8 -9.18 7.87 -6.19
N ASP A 9 -10.09 7.16 -6.85
CA ASP A 9 -9.78 6.50 -8.13
C ASP A 9 -9.67 7.53 -9.28
N GLU A 10 -9.35 7.04 -10.48
CA GLU A 10 -9.22 7.87 -11.69
C GLU A 10 -10.51 8.59 -12.11
N LEU A 11 -11.67 8.17 -11.58
CA LEU A 11 -12.96 8.77 -11.83
C LEU A 11 -13.38 9.74 -10.71
N GLY A 12 -12.56 9.88 -9.67
CA GLY A 12 -12.82 10.70 -8.50
C GLY A 12 -13.76 10.04 -7.47
N ASN A 13 -13.97 8.73 -7.55
CA ASN A 13 -14.75 8.02 -6.53
C ASN A 13 -13.90 7.82 -5.27
N GLU A 14 -14.51 8.08 -4.12
CA GLU A 14 -13.92 7.84 -2.82
C GLU A 14 -13.86 6.34 -2.52
N MET A 15 -12.69 5.87 -2.13
CA MET A 15 -12.47 4.52 -1.63
C MET A 15 -11.75 4.60 -0.29
N GLU A 16 -12.34 3.99 0.73
CA GLU A 16 -11.72 3.89 2.05
C GLU A 16 -10.83 2.66 2.14
N PHE A 17 -9.62 2.85 2.65
CA PHE A 17 -8.68 1.76 2.92
C PHE A 17 -8.19 1.79 4.36
N LEU A 18 -7.94 0.59 4.88
CA LEU A 18 -7.15 0.34 6.07
C LEU A 18 -5.68 0.26 5.69
N ILE A 19 -4.86 1.15 6.25
CA ILE A 19 -3.40 1.10 6.13
C ILE A 19 -2.90 -0.02 7.05
N LYS A 20 -2.31 -1.04 6.45
CA LYS A 20 -1.78 -2.23 7.15
C LYS A 20 -0.32 -2.02 7.55
N ALA A 21 0.48 -1.45 6.64
CA ALA A 21 1.89 -1.14 6.86
C ALA A 21 2.37 -0.07 5.87
N LYS A 22 3.45 0.63 6.25
CA LYS A 22 4.30 1.41 5.36
C LYS A 22 5.73 0.92 5.56
N PHE A 23 6.45 0.66 4.47
CA PHE A 23 7.84 0.21 4.48
C PHE A 23 8.58 0.74 3.25
N SER A 24 9.90 0.55 3.22
CA SER A 24 10.72 1.02 2.11
C SER A 24 11.70 -0.08 1.66
N ILE A 25 11.93 -0.19 0.36
CA ILE A 25 12.93 -1.08 -0.27
C ILE A 25 13.79 -0.20 -1.17
N ASP A 26 15.11 -0.20 -1.00
CA ASP A 26 16.06 0.57 -1.82
C ASP A 26 15.61 2.02 -2.10
N ASP A 27 15.29 2.76 -1.03
CA ASP A 27 14.79 4.14 -1.05
C ASP A 27 13.42 4.35 -1.74
N THR A 28 12.75 3.27 -2.14
CA THR A 28 11.39 3.29 -2.68
C THR A 28 10.39 2.99 -1.55
N ASP A 29 9.41 3.86 -1.37
CA ASP A 29 8.39 3.73 -0.33
C ASP A 29 7.18 2.94 -0.85
N TYR A 30 6.65 2.04 -0.01
CA TYR A 30 5.48 1.21 -0.30
C TYR A 30 4.41 1.34 0.78
N LEU A 31 3.16 1.21 0.35
CA LEU A 31 1.99 1.24 1.22
C LEU A 31 1.15 -0.02 1.04
N VAL A 32 0.83 -0.66 2.16
CA VAL A 32 -0.01 -1.86 2.20
C VAL A 32 -1.42 -1.49 2.62
N LEU A 33 -2.40 -1.79 1.77
CA LEU A 33 -3.77 -1.33 1.87
C LEU A 33 -4.76 -2.50 1.81
N LEU A 34 -5.82 -2.42 2.61
CA LEU A 34 -6.97 -3.32 2.55
C LEU A 34 -8.24 -2.49 2.42
N PRO A 35 -9.14 -2.76 1.46
CA PRO A 35 -10.42 -2.07 1.37
C PRO A 35 -11.18 -2.12 2.69
N SER A 36 -11.72 -0.98 3.13
CA SER A 36 -12.40 -0.89 4.44
C SER A 36 -13.79 -1.56 4.41
N GLU A 37 -14.45 -1.52 3.25
CA GLU A 37 -15.80 -2.05 3.04
C GLU A 37 -15.82 -3.52 2.61
N ASP A 38 -14.70 -4.03 2.09
CA ASP A 38 -14.55 -5.43 1.68
C ASP A 38 -13.26 -6.03 2.25
N ILE A 39 -13.40 -6.71 3.39
CA ILE A 39 -12.29 -7.36 4.09
C ILE A 39 -11.90 -8.71 3.48
N GLU A 40 -12.73 -9.28 2.60
CA GLU A 40 -12.41 -10.51 1.88
C GLU A 40 -11.61 -10.24 0.59
N SER A 41 -11.57 -8.98 0.16
CA SER A 41 -10.72 -8.53 -0.93
C SER A 41 -9.23 -8.74 -0.63
N PRO A 42 -8.40 -8.94 -1.68
CA PRO A 42 -6.97 -9.06 -1.51
C PRO A 42 -6.36 -7.77 -0.93
N THR A 43 -5.24 -7.94 -0.23
CA THR A 43 -4.43 -6.80 0.22
C THR A 43 -3.63 -6.26 -0.97
N TYR A 44 -3.61 -4.95 -1.11
CA TYR A 44 -2.86 -4.23 -2.13
C TYR A 44 -1.52 -3.76 -1.57
N ILE A 45 -0.47 -3.85 -2.39
CA ILE A 45 0.82 -3.23 -2.14
C ILE A 45 1.07 -2.29 -3.31
N LEU A 46 1.20 -1.00 -3.01
CA LEU A 46 1.40 0.05 -4.00
C LEU A 46 2.65 0.87 -3.64
N LYS A 47 3.34 1.39 -4.65
CA LYS A 47 4.46 2.30 -4.47
C LYS A 47 3.96 3.73 -4.23
N ILE A 48 4.60 4.45 -3.33
CA ILE A 48 4.43 5.89 -3.14
C ILE A 48 5.37 6.60 -4.12
N ASP A 49 4.81 7.40 -5.01
CA ASP A 49 5.55 8.21 -5.98
C ASP A 49 5.19 9.68 -5.83
N ILE A 50 5.95 10.56 -6.48
CA ILE A 50 5.69 12.00 -6.49
C ILE A 50 5.27 12.41 -7.90
N ASP A 51 4.10 13.03 -8.02
CA ASP A 51 3.61 13.52 -9.31
C ASP A 51 4.35 14.80 -9.77
N GLU A 52 3.97 15.31 -10.95
CA GLU A 52 4.59 16.53 -11.51
C GLU A 52 4.34 17.79 -10.67
N ASN A 53 3.36 17.78 -9.77
CA ASN A 53 3.00 18.89 -8.89
C ASN A 53 3.73 18.82 -7.53
N GLY A 54 4.41 17.70 -7.25
CA GLY A 54 5.06 17.45 -5.97
C GLY A 54 4.15 16.77 -4.95
N ASP A 55 3.00 16.26 -5.37
CA ASP A 55 2.04 15.57 -4.51
C ASP A 55 2.33 14.06 -4.47
N GLU A 56 2.20 13.45 -3.30
CA GLU A 56 2.33 11.99 -3.14
C GLU A 56 1.15 11.28 -3.80
N ILE A 57 1.46 10.34 -4.69
CA ILE A 57 0.49 9.48 -5.36
C ILE A 57 0.83 8.01 -5.12
N LEU A 58 -0.17 7.15 -5.24
CA LEU A 58 0.02 5.70 -5.20
C LEU A 58 0.00 5.16 -6.63
N VAL A 59 1.00 4.37 -6.97
CA VAL A 59 1.13 3.76 -8.29
C VAL A 59 1.24 2.23 -8.18
N GLY A 60 0.67 1.55 -9.17
CA GLY A 60 0.82 0.11 -9.32
C GLY A 60 2.28 -0.26 -9.63
N ILE A 61 2.64 -1.47 -9.25
CA ILE A 61 3.97 -2.06 -9.44
C ILE A 61 3.85 -3.31 -10.31
N ASP A 62 4.96 -3.74 -10.93
CA ASP A 62 4.97 -4.96 -11.74
C ASP A 62 5.01 -6.25 -10.88
N ASP A 63 4.88 -7.40 -11.54
CA ASP A 63 4.82 -8.69 -10.86
C ASP A 63 6.14 -9.06 -10.14
N GLU A 64 7.29 -8.64 -10.66
CA GLU A 64 8.61 -8.93 -10.06
C GLU A 64 8.80 -8.09 -8.80
N GLU A 65 8.53 -6.79 -8.89
CA GLU A 65 8.57 -5.84 -7.77
C GLU A 65 7.54 -6.21 -6.68
N LEU A 66 6.36 -6.68 -7.08
CA LEU A 66 5.33 -7.13 -6.15
C LEU A 66 5.77 -8.37 -5.36
N GLU A 67 6.48 -9.31 -5.97
CA GLU A 67 6.98 -10.51 -5.28
C GLU A 67 7.98 -10.12 -4.17
N GLU A 68 8.92 -9.23 -4.48
CA GLU A 68 9.88 -8.70 -3.51
C GLU A 68 9.18 -7.94 -2.38
N ALA A 69 8.25 -7.05 -2.73
CA ALA A 69 7.50 -6.28 -1.75
C ALA A 69 6.65 -7.16 -0.81
N LYS A 70 6.12 -8.29 -1.33
CA LYS A 70 5.42 -9.29 -0.50
C LYS A 70 6.37 -9.97 0.48
N GLU A 71 7.55 -10.39 0.04
CA GLU A 71 8.52 -11.05 0.92
C GLU A 71 8.88 -10.15 2.11
N VAL A 72 9.21 -8.88 1.84
CA VAL A 72 9.51 -7.89 2.88
C VAL A 72 8.32 -7.69 3.81
N TYR A 73 7.11 -7.55 3.26
CA TYR A 73 5.90 -7.39 4.08
C TYR A 73 5.64 -8.62 4.97
N GLU A 74 5.81 -9.83 4.46
CA GLU A 74 5.66 -11.05 5.26
C GLU A 74 6.70 -11.15 6.38
N GLU A 75 7.94 -10.74 6.12
CA GLU A 75 9.00 -10.66 7.14
C GLU A 75 8.64 -9.66 8.24
N LEU A 76 8.21 -8.44 7.87
CA LEU A 76 7.75 -7.42 8.81
C LEU A 76 6.59 -7.92 9.69
N MET A 77 5.65 -8.66 9.10
CA MET A 77 4.53 -9.24 9.84
C MET A 77 4.96 -10.35 10.80
N LYS A 78 5.97 -11.15 10.45
CA LYS A 78 6.55 -12.16 11.34
C LYS A 78 7.26 -11.51 12.53
N GLU A 79 7.99 -10.43 12.32
CA GLU A 79 8.67 -9.68 13.39
C GLU A 79 7.69 -9.04 14.37
N GLN A 80 6.56 -8.52 13.88
CA GLN A 80 5.50 -7.93 14.73
C GLN A 80 4.79 -8.95 15.65
N LEU A 81 4.88 -10.24 15.34
CA LEU A 81 4.22 -11.33 16.07
C LEU A 81 5.11 -12.01 17.12
N GLN A 82 6.40 -11.65 17.20
CA GLN A 82 7.35 -12.12 18.22
C GLN A 82 7.35 -11.22 19.46
#